data_AF-A0A7Y9G9S4-F1
#
_entry.id   AF-A0A7Y9G9S4-F1
#
_cell.length_a   1.000
_cell.length_b   1.000
_cell.length_c   1.000
_cell.angle_alpha   90.00
_cell.angle_beta   90.00
_cell.angle_gamma   90.00
#
_symmetry.space_group_name_H-M   'P 1'
#
loop_
_entity.id
_entity.type
_entity.pdbx_description
1 polymer ?
#
loop_
_entity_poly.entity_id
_entity_poly.type
_entity_poly.pdbx_seq_one_letter_code
_entity_poly.pdbx_strand_id
1 'polypeptide(L)'
;MTHSGSLIAEDFEGRLSALGAEFPGWDIGPSDMPSLPYRAVRAGGGEKAIVLVSGSYDGLWGLLSRQDEADCERALLALGKALEERGAKVVRHGVSLVTRTRTGIARSVGAGRGRFVWDSGNGLGSLAAVDEVALKITRLLGLELHPQLGALARRMGARGYRVDIGAPEITVTTTGGGTPRAVRITCEPRPKDDDRDWFWTHWGGPLAQAGDITGAEVAIVGLPARS
;
A
#
# COMPACT_ATOMS: atom_id res chain seq x y z
N MET A 1 -17.76 50.49 17.32
CA MET A 1 -18.25 49.59 16.26
C MET A 1 -17.04 49.11 15.46
N THR A 2 -16.44 47.99 15.87
CA THR A 2 -15.21 47.41 15.26
C THR A 2 -15.24 45.88 15.36
N HIS A 3 -16.41 45.25 15.14
CA HIS A 3 -16.56 43.78 15.20
C HIS A 3 -16.82 43.11 13.85
N SER A 4 -17.01 43.85 12.76
CA SER A 4 -17.22 43.23 11.43
C SER A 4 -15.94 42.79 10.71
N GLY A 5 -14.77 43.31 11.07
CA GLY A 5 -13.50 42.90 10.46
C GLY A 5 -12.95 41.55 10.97
N SER A 6 -13.22 41.22 12.24
CA SER A 6 -12.72 40.00 12.90
C SER A 6 -13.38 38.74 12.34
N LEU A 7 -14.71 38.77 12.12
CA LEU A 7 -15.48 37.62 11.66
C LEU A 7 -15.17 37.22 10.21
N ILE A 8 -14.82 38.19 9.35
CA ILE A 8 -14.46 37.93 7.95
C ILE A 8 -13.03 37.35 7.85
N ALA A 9 -12.12 37.81 8.71
CA ALA A 9 -10.77 37.26 8.79
C ALA A 9 -10.75 35.83 9.35
N GLU A 10 -11.56 35.54 10.38
CA GLU A 10 -11.70 34.20 10.96
C GLU A 10 -12.32 33.19 9.96
N ASP A 11 -13.32 33.58 9.17
CA ASP A 11 -13.89 32.75 8.10
C ASP A 11 -12.88 32.49 6.97
N PHE A 12 -12.00 33.45 6.69
CA PHE A 12 -10.97 33.32 5.67
C PHE A 12 -9.85 32.34 6.07
N GLU A 13 -9.28 32.50 7.27
CA GLU A 13 -8.25 31.58 7.77
C GLU A 13 -8.79 30.17 8.00
N GLY A 14 -10.03 30.05 8.51
CA GLY A 14 -10.69 28.76 8.70
C GLY A 14 -10.85 27.99 7.38
N ARG A 15 -11.20 28.67 6.29
CA ARG A 15 -11.29 28.09 4.94
C ARG A 15 -9.93 27.64 4.41
N LEU A 16 -8.89 28.46 4.53
CA LEU A 16 -7.54 28.08 4.09
C LEU A 16 -7.02 26.86 4.86
N SER A 17 -7.28 26.80 6.17
CA SER A 17 -6.93 25.66 7.01
C SER A 17 -7.66 24.38 6.58
N ALA A 18 -8.96 24.48 6.26
CA ALA A 18 -9.74 23.36 5.73
C ALA A 18 -9.18 22.83 4.40
N LEU A 19 -8.76 23.72 3.50
CA LEU A 19 -8.05 23.32 2.26
C LEU A 19 -6.72 22.62 2.55
N GLY A 20 -5.93 23.13 3.50
CA GLY A 20 -4.66 22.51 3.88
C GLY A 20 -4.84 21.08 4.40
N ALA A 21 -5.91 20.84 5.16
CA ALA A 21 -6.26 19.50 5.63
C ALA A 21 -6.74 18.58 4.50
N GLU A 22 -7.46 19.12 3.49
CA GLU A 22 -7.98 18.37 2.35
C GLU A 22 -6.88 18.02 1.32
N PHE A 23 -5.88 18.88 1.15
CA PHE A 23 -4.79 18.76 0.18
C PHE A 23 -3.42 18.65 0.87
N PRO A 24 -3.11 17.49 1.49
CA PRO A 24 -1.85 17.31 2.20
C PRO A 24 -0.64 17.50 1.27
N GLY A 25 0.40 18.14 1.78
CA GLY A 25 1.63 18.43 1.04
C GLY A 25 1.63 19.77 0.28
N TRP A 26 0.55 20.55 0.39
CA TRP A 26 0.50 21.93 -0.06
C TRP A 26 0.63 22.89 1.12
N ASP A 27 1.47 23.91 0.96
CA ASP A 27 1.52 25.09 1.81
C ASP A 27 0.49 26.10 1.29
N ILE A 28 -0.64 26.21 1.99
CA ILE A 28 -1.80 27.00 1.59
C ILE A 28 -1.92 28.21 2.51
N GLY A 29 -1.96 29.40 1.91
CA GLY A 29 -1.97 30.65 2.65
C GLY A 29 -2.46 31.84 1.83
N PRO A 30 -2.50 33.04 2.45
CA PRO A 30 -2.82 34.26 1.74
C PRO A 30 -1.74 34.58 0.69
N SER A 31 -2.15 35.26 -0.37
CA SER A 31 -1.23 35.88 -1.34
C SER A 31 -1.06 37.36 -1.05
N ASP A 32 0.15 37.87 -1.32
CA ASP A 32 0.42 39.31 -1.33
C ASP A 32 -0.22 40.04 -2.53
N MET A 33 -0.80 39.31 -3.49
CA MET A 33 -1.47 39.87 -4.67
C MET A 33 -2.94 40.22 -4.37
N PRO A 34 -3.35 41.51 -4.42
CA PRO A 34 -4.70 41.93 -4.02
C PRO A 34 -5.84 41.30 -4.83
N SER A 35 -5.60 40.97 -6.10
CA SER A 35 -6.59 40.34 -6.98
C SER A 35 -6.61 38.81 -6.90
N LEU A 36 -5.67 38.19 -6.18
CA LEU A 36 -5.48 36.74 -6.10
C LEU A 36 -5.20 36.31 -4.65
N PRO A 37 -6.11 36.58 -3.69
CA PRO A 37 -5.80 36.44 -2.26
C PRO A 37 -5.55 35.00 -1.81
N TYR A 38 -5.88 33.99 -2.63
CA TYR A 38 -5.69 32.58 -2.30
C TYR A 38 -4.45 32.02 -3.01
N ARG A 39 -3.51 31.45 -2.25
CA ARG A 39 -2.27 30.87 -2.76
C ARG A 39 -2.02 29.47 -2.19
N ALA A 40 -1.52 28.57 -3.02
CA ALA A 40 -1.01 27.28 -2.61
C ALA A 40 0.35 27.01 -3.26
N VAL A 41 1.29 26.46 -2.50
CA VAL A 41 2.62 26.09 -2.97
C VAL A 41 2.95 24.67 -2.61
N ARG A 42 3.56 23.95 -3.55
CA ARG A 42 4.16 22.66 -3.27
C ARG A 42 5.60 22.65 -3.76
N ALA A 43 6.52 22.22 -2.89
CA ALA A 43 7.90 21.99 -3.27
C ALA A 43 7.96 20.93 -4.38
N GLY A 44 8.56 21.27 -5.52
CA GLY A 44 8.89 20.28 -6.54
C GLY A 44 10.14 19.55 -6.08
N GLY A 45 10.06 18.24 -5.83
CA GLY A 45 11.25 17.45 -5.51
C GLY A 45 12.25 17.49 -6.68
N GLY A 46 13.26 18.35 -6.60
CA GLY A 46 14.24 18.60 -7.67
C GLY A 46 13.76 19.49 -8.83
N GLU A 47 12.47 19.81 -8.89
CA GLU A 47 11.85 20.70 -9.90
C GLU A 47 11.49 22.07 -9.31
N LYS A 48 11.12 23.03 -10.18
CA LYS A 48 10.59 24.33 -9.73
C LYS A 48 9.31 24.10 -8.92
N ALA A 49 9.18 24.82 -7.80
CA ALA A 49 7.97 24.79 -6.98
C ALA A 49 6.73 25.10 -7.82
N ILE A 50 5.65 24.35 -7.58
CA ILE A 50 4.35 24.62 -8.21
C ILE A 50 3.65 25.66 -7.33
N VAL A 51 3.23 26.76 -7.96
CA VAL A 51 2.51 27.84 -7.31
C VAL A 51 1.16 27.98 -7.98
N LEU A 52 0.09 27.82 -7.21
CA LEU A 52 -1.29 28.03 -7.64
C LEU A 52 -1.83 29.28 -6.94
N VAL A 53 -2.53 30.13 -7.69
CA VAL A 53 -3.13 31.35 -7.17
C VAL A 53 -4.52 31.54 -7.75
N SER A 54 -5.44 32.08 -6.95
CA SER A 54 -6.83 32.29 -7.35
C SER A 54 -7.44 33.53 -6.69
N GLY A 55 -8.38 34.14 -7.41
CA GLY A 55 -9.22 35.23 -6.90
C GLY A 55 -10.24 34.78 -5.86
N SER A 56 -10.54 33.47 -5.79
CA SER A 56 -11.56 32.89 -4.92
C SER A 56 -11.15 31.54 -4.33
N TYR A 57 -11.79 31.18 -3.22
CA TYR A 57 -11.65 29.88 -2.56
C TYR A 57 -11.97 28.73 -3.52
N ASP A 58 -13.14 28.76 -4.16
CA ASP A 58 -13.56 27.71 -5.10
C ASP A 58 -12.62 27.58 -6.29
N GLY A 59 -12.06 28.71 -6.75
CA GLY A 59 -11.07 28.71 -7.81
C GLY A 59 -9.76 28.04 -7.39
N LEU A 60 -9.30 28.26 -6.14
CA LEU A 60 -8.12 27.58 -5.62
C LEU A 60 -8.40 26.08 -5.43
N TRP A 61 -9.54 25.73 -4.85
CA TRP A 61 -9.98 24.33 -4.69
C TRP A 61 -10.01 23.61 -6.04
N GLY A 62 -10.61 24.22 -7.07
CA GLY A 62 -10.67 23.64 -8.42
C GLY A 62 -9.32 23.52 -9.13
N LEU A 63 -8.33 24.35 -8.79
CA LEU A 63 -6.95 24.19 -9.27
C LEU A 63 -6.24 23.04 -8.54
N LEU A 64 -6.39 22.97 -7.22
CA LEU A 64 -5.83 21.90 -6.39
C LEU A 64 -6.39 20.53 -6.77
N SER A 65 -7.71 20.41 -6.98
CA SER A 65 -8.37 19.17 -7.42
C SER A 65 -7.84 18.69 -8.77
N ARG A 66 -7.68 19.58 -9.75
CA ARG A 66 -7.10 19.23 -11.05
C ARG A 66 -5.64 18.79 -10.94
N GLN A 67 -4.87 19.40 -10.05
CA GLN A 67 -3.50 18.99 -9.81
C GLN A 67 -3.42 17.64 -9.11
N ASP A 68 -4.28 17.36 -8.13
CA ASP A 68 -4.39 16.05 -7.48
C ASP A 68 -4.79 14.96 -8.48
N GLU A 69 -5.75 15.22 -9.38
CA GLU A 69 -6.13 14.31 -10.46
C GLU A 69 -4.94 13.97 -11.36
N ALA A 70 -4.16 14.98 -11.78
CA ALA A 70 -2.97 14.78 -12.60
C ALA A 70 -1.87 13.99 -11.86
N ASP A 71 -1.71 14.22 -10.56
CA ASP A 71 -0.75 13.47 -9.74
C ASP A 71 -1.19 12.02 -9.54
N CYS A 72 -2.47 11.79 -9.28
CA CYS A 72 -3.06 10.47 -9.17
C CYS A 72 -2.91 9.69 -10.48
N GLU A 73 -3.14 10.33 -11.61
CA GLU A 73 -2.97 9.70 -12.92
C GLU A 73 -1.52 9.26 -13.17
N ARG A 74 -0.56 10.17 -12.92
CA ARG A 74 0.87 9.86 -13.06
C ARG A 74 1.31 8.76 -12.10
N ALA A 75 0.83 8.79 -10.86
CA ALA A 75 1.17 7.80 -9.84
C ALA A 75 0.58 6.42 -10.17
N LEU A 76 -0.66 6.34 -10.67
CA LEU A 76 -1.26 5.08 -11.13
C LEU A 76 -0.51 4.53 -12.35
N LEU A 77 -0.06 5.38 -13.27
CA LEU A 77 0.75 4.91 -14.40
C LEU A 77 2.10 4.34 -13.93
N ALA A 78 2.77 5.02 -13.00
CA ALA A 78 4.01 4.54 -12.40
C ALA A 78 3.80 3.22 -11.62
N LEU A 79 2.71 3.13 -10.84
CA LEU A 79 2.37 1.94 -10.10
C LEU A 79 2.05 0.76 -11.04
N GLY A 80 1.28 1.00 -12.10
CA GLY A 80 0.97 -0.03 -13.09
C GLY A 80 2.24 -0.63 -13.70
N LYS A 81 3.17 0.22 -14.12
CA LYS A 81 4.48 -0.22 -14.63
C LYS A 81 5.26 -1.02 -13.57
N ALA A 82 5.34 -0.53 -12.34
CA ALA A 82 6.05 -1.19 -11.25
C ALA A 82 5.45 -2.58 -10.92
N LEU A 83 4.13 -2.73 -11.03
CA LEU A 83 3.43 -4.01 -10.85
C LEU A 83 3.69 -4.98 -12.01
N GLU A 84 3.67 -4.50 -13.25
CA GLU A 84 3.98 -5.32 -14.44
C GLU A 84 5.43 -5.82 -14.43
N GLU A 85 6.39 -4.97 -14.04
CA GLU A 85 7.81 -5.36 -13.85
C GLU A 85 7.97 -6.47 -12.80
N ARG A 86 7.03 -6.56 -11.85
CA ARG A 86 6.96 -7.60 -10.82
C ARG A 86 6.04 -8.76 -11.20
N GLY A 87 5.66 -8.87 -12.47
CA GLY A 87 4.92 -10.00 -13.03
C GLY A 87 3.40 -9.96 -12.81
N ALA A 88 2.84 -8.85 -12.33
CA ALA A 88 1.39 -8.70 -12.21
C ALA A 88 0.76 -8.43 -13.58
N LYS A 89 -0.42 -8.99 -13.83
CA LYS A 89 -1.25 -8.59 -14.98
C LYS A 89 -2.09 -7.38 -14.57
N VAL A 90 -1.79 -6.23 -15.13
CA VAL A 90 -2.48 -4.97 -14.84
C VAL A 90 -3.33 -4.57 -16.03
N VAL A 91 -4.56 -4.14 -15.75
CA VAL A 91 -5.47 -3.53 -16.73
C VAL A 91 -5.88 -2.17 -16.20
N ARG A 92 -5.61 -1.11 -16.95
CA ARG A 92 -6.07 0.24 -16.60
C ARG A 92 -7.55 0.40 -16.98
N HIS A 93 -8.36 0.86 -16.04
CA HIS A 93 -9.80 1.07 -16.25
C HIS A 93 -10.20 2.45 -15.71
N GLY A 94 -10.18 3.46 -16.58
CA GLY A 94 -10.42 4.85 -16.19
C GLY A 94 -9.37 5.35 -15.18
N VAL A 95 -9.83 5.70 -13.98
CA VAL A 95 -9.02 6.24 -12.87
C VAL A 95 -8.54 5.17 -11.89
N SER A 96 -8.58 3.90 -12.27
CA SER A 96 -8.10 2.80 -11.43
C SER A 96 -7.28 1.77 -12.22
N LEU A 97 -6.50 1.00 -11.48
CA LEU A 97 -5.79 -0.18 -11.96
C LEU A 97 -6.51 -1.42 -11.46
N VAL A 98 -6.83 -2.34 -12.36
CA VAL A 98 -7.35 -3.66 -12.03
C VAL A 98 -6.24 -4.67 -12.18
N THR A 99 -5.98 -5.43 -11.13
CA THR A 99 -5.04 -6.55 -11.12
C THR A 99 -5.75 -7.82 -10.66
N ARG A 100 -5.17 -8.99 -10.93
CA ARG A 100 -5.72 -10.26 -10.48
C ARG A 100 -4.75 -10.97 -9.56
N THR A 101 -5.29 -11.55 -8.49
CA THR A 101 -4.56 -12.51 -7.67
C THR A 101 -4.21 -13.74 -8.49
N ARG A 102 -3.30 -14.58 -7.99
CA ARG A 102 -3.04 -15.90 -8.57
C ARG A 102 -4.29 -16.80 -8.67
N THR A 103 -5.26 -16.62 -7.78
CA THR A 103 -6.55 -17.33 -7.80
C THR A 103 -7.55 -16.75 -8.81
N GLY A 104 -7.17 -15.71 -9.55
CA GLY A 104 -7.99 -15.07 -10.58
C GLY A 104 -8.96 -14.01 -10.06
N ILE A 105 -8.94 -13.71 -8.76
CA ILE A 105 -9.81 -12.70 -8.15
C ILE A 105 -9.30 -11.32 -8.55
N ALA A 106 -10.18 -10.51 -9.16
CA ALA A 106 -9.87 -9.13 -9.50
C ALA A 106 -9.83 -8.26 -8.25
N ARG A 107 -8.85 -7.36 -8.19
CA ARG A 107 -8.68 -6.32 -7.18
C ARG A 107 -8.43 -5.00 -7.89
N SER A 108 -9.04 -3.92 -7.42
CA SER A 108 -8.82 -2.61 -8.02
C SER A 108 -8.18 -1.61 -7.06
N VAL A 109 -7.22 -0.85 -7.59
CA VAL A 109 -6.44 0.17 -6.89
C VAL A 109 -6.77 1.52 -7.49
N GLY A 110 -7.20 2.45 -6.65
CA GLY A 110 -7.36 3.86 -6.99
C GLY A 110 -6.25 4.72 -6.39
N ALA A 111 -6.24 5.99 -6.78
CA ALA A 111 -5.42 7.03 -6.18
C ALA A 111 -6.30 8.26 -5.92
N GLY A 112 -6.03 8.94 -4.81
CA GLY A 112 -6.72 10.18 -4.45
C GLY A 112 -6.04 10.84 -3.26
N ARG A 113 -5.99 12.18 -3.26
CA ARG A 113 -5.51 12.98 -2.12
C ARG A 113 -4.12 12.55 -1.63
N GLY A 114 -3.21 12.35 -2.57
CA GLY A 114 -1.83 11.97 -2.27
C GLY A 114 -1.63 10.53 -1.79
N ARG A 115 -2.61 9.63 -1.91
CA ARG A 115 -2.49 8.22 -1.48
C ARG A 115 -3.04 7.21 -2.48
N PHE A 116 -2.51 6.01 -2.46
CA PHE A 116 -3.10 4.83 -3.09
C PHE A 116 -4.10 4.16 -2.15
N VAL A 117 -5.18 3.62 -2.70
CA VAL A 117 -6.27 3.01 -1.93
C VAL A 117 -6.80 1.79 -2.66
N TRP A 118 -7.14 0.75 -1.92
CA TRP A 118 -7.98 -0.33 -2.46
C TRP A 118 -9.41 0.16 -2.68
N ASP A 119 -10.14 -0.46 -3.60
CA ASP A 119 -11.60 -0.28 -3.74
C ASP A 119 -12.38 -0.54 -2.45
N SER A 120 -11.88 -1.41 -1.58
CA SER A 120 -12.42 -1.67 -0.26
C SER A 120 -12.26 -0.50 0.72
N GLY A 121 -11.58 0.58 0.33
CA GLY A 121 -11.30 1.75 1.16
C GLY A 121 -10.01 1.67 1.97
N ASN A 122 -9.31 0.53 1.95
CA ASN A 122 -8.07 0.35 2.72
C ASN A 122 -6.89 1.11 2.08
N GLY A 123 -6.23 1.95 2.87
CA GLY A 123 -5.05 2.70 2.44
C GLY A 123 -3.86 1.79 2.11
N LEU A 124 -3.27 2.01 0.94
CA LEU A 124 -2.12 1.25 0.46
C LEU A 124 -0.79 1.92 0.78
N GLY A 125 -0.73 3.25 0.67
CA GLY A 125 0.46 4.05 0.95
C GLY A 125 0.41 5.42 0.27
N SER A 126 1.48 6.19 0.38
CA SER A 126 1.62 7.51 -0.28
C SER A 126 1.87 7.35 -1.79
N LEU A 127 1.41 8.33 -2.60
CA LEU A 127 1.76 8.38 -4.04
C LEU A 127 3.27 8.54 -4.28
N ALA A 128 4.01 9.08 -3.30
CA ALA A 128 5.47 9.21 -3.40
C ALA A 128 6.20 7.86 -3.19
N ALA A 129 5.54 6.86 -2.62
CA ALA A 129 6.13 5.57 -2.24
C ALA A 129 5.70 4.44 -3.20
N VAL A 130 5.74 4.69 -4.51
CA VAL A 130 5.24 3.76 -5.55
C VAL A 130 5.83 2.37 -5.41
N ASP A 131 7.15 2.26 -5.21
CA ASP A 131 7.82 0.95 -5.09
C ASP A 131 7.40 0.16 -3.85
N GLU A 132 7.24 0.83 -2.72
CA GLU A 132 6.78 0.19 -1.47
C GLU A 132 5.35 -0.30 -1.62
N VAL A 133 4.50 0.49 -2.28
CA VAL A 133 3.11 0.13 -2.56
C VAL A 133 3.03 -1.01 -3.57
N ALA A 134 3.84 -0.98 -4.63
CA ALA A 134 3.94 -2.07 -5.60
C ALA A 134 4.34 -3.38 -4.92
N LEU A 135 5.36 -3.33 -4.04
CA LEU A 135 5.81 -4.48 -3.25
C LEU A 135 4.72 -5.02 -2.32
N LYS A 136 3.98 -4.12 -1.65
CA LYS A 136 2.85 -4.50 -0.80
C LYS A 136 1.76 -5.20 -1.61
N ILE A 137 1.42 -4.67 -2.78
CA ILE A 137 0.43 -5.26 -3.67
C ILE A 137 0.92 -6.61 -4.22
N THR A 138 2.16 -6.74 -4.71
CA THR A 138 2.65 -7.99 -5.29
C THR A 138 2.69 -9.13 -4.27
N ARG A 139 2.97 -8.82 -3.01
CA ARG A 139 2.80 -9.78 -1.88
C ARG A 139 1.35 -10.21 -1.72
N LEU A 140 0.40 -9.28 -1.70
CA LEU A 140 -1.03 -9.58 -1.59
C LEU A 140 -1.58 -10.35 -2.79
N LEU A 141 -1.02 -10.14 -3.99
CA LEU A 141 -1.37 -10.91 -5.19
C LEU A 141 -0.75 -12.32 -5.20
N GLY A 142 0.22 -12.56 -4.31
CA GLY A 142 0.94 -13.80 -4.22
C GLY A 142 2.01 -13.99 -5.31
N LEU A 143 2.59 -12.89 -5.81
CA LEU A 143 3.59 -12.90 -6.88
C LEU A 143 5.02 -12.87 -6.38
N GLU A 144 5.23 -12.37 -5.16
CA GLU A 144 6.53 -12.36 -4.50
C GLU A 144 6.52 -13.20 -3.23
N LEU A 145 7.69 -13.76 -2.91
CA LEU A 145 7.88 -14.50 -1.67
C LEU A 145 7.95 -13.54 -0.48
N HIS A 146 7.14 -13.78 0.55
CA HIS A 146 7.18 -13.01 1.78
C HIS A 146 8.57 -13.11 2.45
N PRO A 147 9.19 -12.01 2.93
CA PRO A 147 10.54 -12.05 3.53
C PRO A 147 10.66 -13.06 4.68
N GLN A 148 9.61 -13.19 5.48
CA GLN A 148 9.50 -14.12 6.60
C GLN A 148 9.42 -15.58 6.11
N LEU A 149 8.79 -15.85 4.96
CA LEU A 149 8.87 -17.17 4.31
C LEU A 149 10.28 -17.47 3.83
N GLY A 150 10.97 -16.47 3.26
CA GLY A 150 12.38 -16.60 2.89
C GLY A 150 13.28 -16.88 4.10
N ALA A 151 13.03 -16.22 5.23
CA ALA A 151 13.74 -16.46 6.48
C ALA A 151 13.48 -17.87 7.04
N LEU A 152 12.23 -18.31 7.04
CA LEU A 152 11.83 -19.65 7.44
C LEU A 152 12.46 -20.72 6.54
N ALA A 153 12.43 -20.52 5.21
CA ALA A 153 13.05 -21.44 4.26
C ALA A 153 14.55 -21.61 4.48
N ARG A 154 15.29 -20.50 4.66
CA ARG A 154 16.73 -20.54 4.98
C ARG A 154 17.00 -21.30 6.27
N ARG A 155 16.19 -21.06 7.31
CA ARG A 155 16.34 -21.71 8.61
C ARG A 155 16.08 -23.22 8.54
N MET A 156 14.99 -23.61 7.89
CA MET A 156 14.66 -25.02 7.67
C MET A 156 15.74 -25.73 6.84
N GLY A 157 16.24 -25.08 5.78
CA GLY A 157 17.36 -25.58 4.99
C GLY A 157 18.63 -25.80 5.81
N ALA A 158 18.96 -24.86 6.70
CA ALA A 158 20.10 -24.99 7.61
C ALA A 158 19.98 -26.16 8.59
N ARG A 159 18.75 -26.62 8.89
CA ARG A 159 18.48 -27.82 9.69
C ARG A 159 18.39 -29.12 8.88
N GLY A 160 18.69 -29.07 7.58
CA GLY A 160 18.71 -30.24 6.70
C GLY A 160 17.35 -30.62 6.09
N TYR A 161 16.33 -29.78 6.23
CA TYR A 161 15.07 -29.99 5.51
C TYR A 161 15.21 -29.58 4.04
N ARG A 162 14.61 -30.36 3.15
CA ARG A 162 14.50 -29.96 1.74
C ARG A 162 13.38 -28.92 1.63
N VAL A 163 13.72 -27.74 1.12
CA VAL A 163 12.76 -26.64 0.95
C VAL A 163 12.75 -26.19 -0.51
N ASP A 164 11.60 -26.31 -1.15
CA ASP A 164 11.36 -25.78 -2.48
C ASP A 164 10.68 -24.42 -2.34
N ILE A 165 11.33 -23.36 -2.83
CA ILE A 165 10.82 -21.99 -2.74
C ILE A 165 10.06 -21.66 -4.02
N GLY A 166 8.77 -21.30 -3.91
CA GLY A 166 7.96 -20.92 -5.06
C GLY A 166 6.92 -19.89 -4.67
N ALA A 167 7.12 -18.63 -5.06
CA ALA A 167 6.24 -17.53 -4.66
C ALA A 167 4.74 -17.85 -4.95
N PRO A 168 3.84 -17.58 -3.97
CA PRO A 168 4.05 -16.90 -2.70
C PRO A 168 4.32 -17.83 -1.52
N GLU A 169 4.68 -19.09 -1.77
CA GLU A 169 4.73 -20.14 -0.77
C GLU A 169 6.10 -20.83 -0.73
N ILE A 170 6.33 -21.59 0.34
CA ILE A 170 7.45 -22.53 0.40
C ILE A 170 6.88 -23.92 0.62
N THR A 171 7.51 -24.92 0.02
CA THR A 171 7.19 -26.32 0.26
C THR A 171 8.33 -26.95 1.01
N VAL A 172 8.06 -27.36 2.25
CA VAL A 172 9.04 -28.05 3.10
C VAL A 172 8.78 -29.53 3.02
N THR A 173 9.76 -30.30 2.56
CA THR A 173 9.73 -31.75 2.63
C THR A 173 10.36 -32.21 3.95
N THR A 174 9.56 -32.84 4.82
CA THR A 174 10.06 -33.40 6.08
C THR A 174 10.20 -34.92 5.98
N THR A 175 11.30 -35.46 6.48
CA THR A 175 11.63 -36.90 6.48
C THR A 175 11.55 -37.54 7.87
N GLY A 176 10.98 -36.84 8.86
CA GLY A 176 10.92 -37.31 10.25
C GLY A 176 10.06 -38.56 10.41
N GLY A 177 10.70 -39.73 10.44
CA GLY A 177 10.15 -41.00 10.94
C GLY A 177 9.21 -41.77 10.00
N GLY A 178 9.12 -41.43 8.72
CA GLY A 178 8.22 -42.10 7.77
C GLY A 178 8.26 -41.53 6.36
N THR A 179 7.20 -41.74 5.58
CA THR A 179 7.06 -41.28 4.19
C THR A 179 7.34 -39.78 4.07
N PRO A 180 8.21 -39.34 3.13
CA PRO A 180 8.46 -37.93 2.89
C PRO A 180 7.14 -37.18 2.65
N ARG A 181 6.90 -36.11 3.41
CA ARG A 181 5.71 -35.25 3.26
C ARG A 181 6.11 -33.86 2.83
N ALA A 182 5.41 -33.31 1.84
CA ALA A 182 5.55 -31.94 1.40
C ALA A 182 4.50 -31.08 2.12
N VAL A 183 4.96 -30.16 2.98
CA VAL A 183 4.11 -29.19 3.66
C VAL A 183 4.27 -27.85 2.99
N ARG A 184 3.19 -27.42 2.34
CA ARG A 184 3.10 -26.10 1.71
C ARG A 184 2.70 -25.04 2.73
N ILE A 185 3.48 -23.98 2.79
CA ILE A 185 3.41 -22.91 3.79
C ILE A 185 3.29 -21.57 3.09
N THR A 186 2.26 -20.80 3.45
CA THR A 186 2.07 -19.41 3.02
C THR A 186 2.27 -18.46 4.20
N CYS A 187 2.34 -17.16 3.92
CA CYS A 187 2.41 -16.12 4.94
C CYS A 187 1.42 -15.03 4.58
N GLU A 188 0.38 -14.90 5.39
CA GLU A 188 -0.79 -14.06 5.10
C GLU A 188 -1.29 -13.38 6.38
N PRO A 189 -1.87 -12.17 6.28
CA PRO A 189 -2.52 -11.49 7.39
C PRO A 189 -3.63 -12.34 8.02
N ARG A 190 -3.73 -12.31 9.36
CA ARG A 190 -4.84 -12.95 10.07
C ARG A 190 -5.85 -11.88 10.52
N PRO A 191 -7.10 -11.89 9.99
CA PRO A 191 -8.08 -10.83 10.28
C PRO A 191 -8.44 -10.64 11.76
N LYS A 192 -8.22 -11.66 12.61
CA LYS A 192 -8.52 -11.59 14.04
C LYS A 192 -7.39 -11.02 14.90
N ASP A 193 -6.22 -10.77 14.31
CA ASP A 193 -5.00 -10.37 15.02
C ASP A 193 -4.44 -9.03 14.48
N ASP A 194 -5.29 -8.02 14.30
CA ASP A 194 -4.92 -6.68 13.78
C ASP A 194 -4.15 -6.75 12.44
N ASP A 195 -4.56 -7.66 11.55
CA ASP A 195 -3.89 -7.91 10.26
C ASP A 195 -2.39 -8.23 10.36
N ARG A 196 -1.93 -8.72 11.51
CA ARG A 196 -0.56 -9.24 11.65
C ARG A 196 -0.39 -10.44 10.73
N ASP A 197 0.79 -10.55 10.14
CA ASP A 197 1.14 -11.69 9.30
C ASP A 197 1.33 -12.96 10.13
N TRP A 198 0.82 -14.07 9.63
CA TRP A 198 0.98 -15.41 10.20
C TRP A 198 1.48 -16.38 9.14
N PHE A 199 2.20 -17.41 9.57
CA PHE A 199 2.46 -18.58 8.75
C PHE A 199 1.24 -19.50 8.74
N TRP A 200 0.87 -19.96 7.56
CA TRP A 200 -0.26 -20.85 7.36
C TRP A 200 0.19 -22.12 6.66
N THR A 201 -0.41 -23.24 7.02
CA THR A 201 -0.30 -24.45 6.20
C THR A 201 -1.44 -24.49 5.18
N HIS A 202 -1.22 -25.20 4.08
CA HIS A 202 -2.29 -25.52 3.12
C HIS A 202 -3.48 -26.32 3.70
N TRP A 203 -3.39 -26.77 4.96
CA TRP A 203 -4.50 -27.39 5.71
C TRP A 203 -5.39 -26.38 6.44
N GLY A 204 -5.12 -25.07 6.29
CA GLY A 204 -5.96 -23.99 6.80
C GLY A 204 -5.71 -23.61 8.27
N GLY A 205 -4.75 -24.25 8.93
CA GLY A 205 -4.35 -23.90 10.30
C GLY A 205 -3.22 -22.88 10.33
N PRO A 206 -3.32 -21.79 11.13
CA PRO A 206 -2.19 -20.92 11.41
C PRO A 206 -1.16 -21.67 12.26
N LEU A 207 0.13 -21.50 11.96
CA LEU A 207 1.24 -22.14 12.66
C LEU A 207 1.76 -21.24 13.79
N ALA A 208 2.25 -20.06 13.41
CA ALA A 208 2.82 -19.06 14.30
C ALA A 208 2.75 -17.69 13.62
N GLN A 209 2.81 -16.62 14.42
CA GLN A 209 2.94 -15.27 13.89
C GLN A 209 4.23 -15.18 13.06
N ALA A 210 4.22 -14.44 11.94
CA ALA A 210 5.32 -14.40 10.99
C ALA A 210 6.64 -13.88 11.57
N GLY A 211 6.59 -13.14 12.68
CA GLY A 211 7.79 -12.72 13.44
C GLY A 211 8.46 -13.85 14.23
N ASP A 212 7.72 -14.90 14.57
CA ASP A 212 8.21 -16.07 15.33
C ASP A 212 8.64 -17.20 14.38
N ILE A 213 9.76 -16.99 13.70
CA ILE A 213 10.34 -17.98 12.76
C ILE A 213 10.68 -19.30 13.49
N THR A 214 11.11 -19.22 14.74
CA THR A 214 11.50 -20.41 15.52
C THR A 214 10.27 -21.23 15.92
N GLY A 215 9.22 -20.58 16.41
CA GLY A 215 7.95 -21.24 16.71
C GLY A 215 7.31 -21.84 15.47
N ALA A 216 7.36 -21.15 14.33
CA ALA A 216 6.88 -21.68 13.06
C ALA A 216 7.61 -22.97 12.66
N GLU A 217 8.95 -22.98 12.73
CA GLU A 217 9.77 -24.16 12.48
C GLU A 217 9.38 -25.33 13.39
N VAL A 218 9.31 -25.10 14.71
CA VAL A 218 8.95 -26.15 15.67
C VAL A 218 7.56 -26.72 15.36
N ALA A 219 6.59 -25.85 15.05
CA ALA A 219 5.25 -26.26 14.66
C ALA A 219 5.28 -27.16 13.42
N ILE A 220 6.02 -26.79 12.36
CA ILE A 220 6.11 -27.56 11.11
C ILE A 220 6.72 -28.95 11.35
N VAL A 221 7.78 -29.02 12.16
CA VAL A 221 8.42 -30.29 12.50
C VAL A 221 7.49 -31.17 13.33
N GLY A 222 6.74 -30.56 14.25
CA GLY A 222 5.80 -31.24 15.15
C GLY A 222 4.44 -31.62 14.53
N LEU A 223 4.15 -31.26 13.27
CA LEU A 223 2.90 -31.65 12.62
C LEU A 223 2.77 -33.18 12.61
N PRO A 224 1.64 -33.78 13.04
CA PRO A 224 1.45 -35.22 12.98
C PRO A 224 1.18 -35.70 11.55
N ALA A 225 1.47 -36.97 11.25
CA ALA A 225 0.95 -37.61 10.04
C ALA A 225 -0.56 -37.77 10.20
N ARG A 226 -1.35 -37.08 9.39
CA ARG A 226 -2.80 -37.32 9.31
C ARG A 226 -3.06 -38.20 8.09
N SER A 227 -3.60 -39.39 8.38
CA SER A 227 -4.12 -40.38 7.43
C SER A 227 -5.37 -39.89 6.74
#